data_AF-A0A975J3M9-F1
#
_entry.id   AF-A0A975J3M9-F1
#
_cell.length_a   1.000
_cell.length_b   1.000
_cell.length_c   1.000
_cell.angle_alpha   90.00
_cell.angle_beta   90.00
_cell.angle_gamma   90.00
#
_symmetry.space_group_name_H-M   'P 1'
#
loop_
_entity.id
_entity.type
_entity.pdbx_description
1 polymer ?
#
loop_
_entity_poly.entity_id
_entity_poly.type
_entity_poly.pdbx_seq_one_letter_code
_entity_poly.pdbx_strand_id
1 'polypeptide(L)'
;MNQQVDWKKFLIPYENAVEELKVKFKSIRSELRTIGEYSPIEFVTGRVKKVSSILEKAKKLDVEIDNIEEGIEDIAGIRIMCQFVEDIYTVVDYIRERDGNDLEIVYEKDYINNFKPSGYRSYHIVIRYPIQTAMGPKKILAEVQIRTLAMNFWGTIEHSLRYKYKHNIPEHINERLIKAADAAFMLDKEMSKIRHEIRQAQKMFEIKSNTVSNILRDIYSLYAMGRITEATELQEKFNELWDQGDIRELRNFAKEVHVFIENQEP
;
A
#
# COMPACT_ATOMS: atom_id res chain seq x y z
N MET A 1 38.04 12.63 19.63
CA MET A 1 38.12 11.89 18.36
C MET A 1 36.77 12.00 17.67
N ASN A 2 36.61 12.92 16.71
CA ASN A 2 35.40 12.96 15.89
C ASN A 2 35.54 11.89 14.82
N GLN A 3 35.00 10.70 15.04
CA GLN A 3 34.80 9.76 13.95
C GLN A 3 33.74 10.36 13.03
N GLN A 4 34.19 10.81 11.85
CA GLN A 4 33.28 11.26 10.80
C GLN A 4 32.50 10.02 10.33
N VAL A 5 31.23 9.91 10.72
CA VAL A 5 30.35 8.83 10.29
C VAL A 5 30.29 8.83 8.76
N ASP A 6 30.70 7.73 8.14
CA ASP A 6 30.48 7.51 6.71
C ASP A 6 28.99 7.20 6.50
N TRP A 7 28.22 8.26 6.27
CA TRP A 7 26.78 8.20 6.08
C TRP A 7 26.36 7.30 4.92
N LYS A 8 27.18 7.17 3.87
CA LYS A 8 26.85 6.28 2.76
C LYS A 8 26.87 4.84 3.25
N LYS A 9 27.95 4.43 3.94
CA LYS A 9 28.07 3.09 4.51
C LYS A 9 27.03 2.82 5.59
N PHE A 10 26.78 3.81 6.46
CA PHE A 10 25.81 3.72 7.55
C PHE A 10 24.38 3.44 7.07
N LEU A 11 23.95 4.05 5.95
CA LEU A 11 22.58 3.96 5.45
C LEU A 11 22.29 2.71 4.62
N ILE A 12 23.29 1.97 4.13
CA ILE A 12 23.11 0.75 3.32
C ILE A 12 22.10 -0.24 3.93
N PRO A 13 22.19 -0.61 5.23
CA PRO A 13 21.25 -1.56 5.81
C PRO A 13 19.80 -1.05 5.78
N TYR A 14 19.60 0.27 5.94
CA TYR A 14 18.28 0.90 5.90
C TYR A 14 17.72 0.98 4.47
N GLU A 15 18.57 1.26 3.48
CA GLU A 15 18.17 1.25 2.06
C GLU A 15 17.69 -0.15 1.64
N ASN A 16 18.46 -1.18 1.97
CA ASN A 16 18.10 -2.57 1.68
C ASN A 16 16.81 -2.98 2.40
N ALA A 17 16.70 -2.67 3.70
CA ALA A 17 15.49 -3.00 4.48
C ALA A 17 14.24 -2.31 3.93
N VAL A 18 14.34 -1.07 3.46
CA VAL A 18 13.21 -0.37 2.83
C VAL A 18 12.74 -1.10 1.57
N GLU A 19 13.66 -1.55 0.71
CA GLU A 19 13.28 -2.28 -0.51
C GLU A 19 12.69 -3.66 -0.19
N GLU A 20 13.26 -4.42 0.74
CA GLU A 20 12.71 -5.71 1.17
C GLU A 20 11.31 -5.58 1.77
N LEU A 21 11.13 -4.65 2.71
CA LEU A 21 9.83 -4.41 3.35
C LEU A 21 8.80 -3.93 2.33
N LYS A 22 9.17 -3.07 1.36
CA LYS A 22 8.29 -2.68 0.26
C LYS A 22 7.82 -3.90 -0.54
N VAL A 23 8.72 -4.82 -0.89
CA VAL A 23 8.35 -6.03 -1.63
C VAL A 23 7.41 -6.91 -0.81
N LYS A 24 7.76 -7.19 0.45
CA LYS A 24 6.95 -8.02 1.36
C LYS A 24 5.53 -7.47 1.56
N PHE A 25 5.38 -6.16 1.79
CA PHE A 25 4.05 -5.58 1.96
C PHE A 25 3.28 -5.44 0.63
N LYS A 26 3.97 -5.26 -0.50
CA LYS A 26 3.33 -5.28 -1.82
C LYS A 26 2.84 -6.67 -2.19
N SER A 27 3.54 -7.73 -1.78
CA SER A 27 3.16 -9.11 -2.12
C SER A 27 1.81 -9.46 -1.51
N ILE A 28 1.51 -9.02 -0.27
CA ILE A 28 0.18 -9.19 0.37
C ILE A 28 -0.95 -8.71 -0.56
N ARG A 29 -0.81 -7.52 -1.16
CA ARG A 29 -1.79 -7.00 -2.13
C ARG A 29 -1.89 -7.90 -3.35
N SER A 30 -0.76 -8.28 -3.93
CA SER A 30 -0.72 -9.11 -5.14
C SER A 30 -1.34 -10.49 -4.90
N GLU A 31 -0.99 -11.14 -3.79
CA GLU A 31 -1.49 -12.45 -3.39
C GLU A 31 -3.02 -12.45 -3.23
N LEU A 32 -3.57 -11.48 -2.48
CA LEU A 32 -5.01 -11.34 -2.30
C LEU A 32 -5.74 -11.12 -3.63
N ARG A 33 -5.21 -10.26 -4.51
CA ARG A 33 -5.79 -10.04 -5.84
C ARG A 33 -5.72 -11.28 -6.73
N THR A 34 -4.62 -12.02 -6.67
CA THR A 34 -4.46 -13.26 -7.45
C THR A 34 -5.50 -14.31 -7.08
N ILE A 35 -5.87 -14.42 -5.81
CA ILE A 35 -6.92 -15.34 -5.35
C ILE A 35 -8.35 -14.76 -5.46
N GLY A 36 -8.51 -13.55 -6.02
CA GLY A 36 -9.82 -12.90 -6.20
C GLY A 36 -10.42 -12.33 -4.91
N GLU A 37 -9.59 -12.09 -3.91
CA GLU A 37 -9.96 -11.49 -2.63
C GLU A 37 -9.64 -9.99 -2.58
N TYR A 38 -10.37 -9.30 -1.71
CA TYR A 38 -10.15 -7.87 -1.49
C TYR A 38 -8.84 -7.64 -0.74
N SER A 39 -8.01 -6.71 -1.24
CA SER A 39 -6.79 -6.28 -0.56
C SER A 39 -7.04 -5.04 0.31
N PRO A 40 -6.72 -5.06 1.62
CA PRO A 40 -6.76 -3.87 2.47
C PRO A 40 -5.63 -2.87 2.14
N ILE A 41 -4.63 -3.29 1.35
CA ILE A 41 -3.53 -2.45 0.89
C ILE A 41 -3.81 -1.96 -0.52
N GLU A 42 -3.85 -0.64 -0.70
CA GLU A 42 -3.93 0.03 -2.00
C GLU A 42 -2.54 0.21 -2.59
N PHE A 43 -1.55 0.70 -1.84
CA PHE A 43 -0.15 0.65 -2.29
C PHE A 43 0.84 0.84 -1.13
N VAL A 44 2.10 0.53 -1.40
CA VAL A 44 3.19 0.67 -0.43
C VAL A 44 4.28 1.55 -1.02
N THR A 45 4.73 2.51 -0.21
CA THR A 45 5.89 3.35 -0.49
C THR A 45 6.89 3.22 0.65
N GLY A 46 8.15 3.57 0.41
CA GLY A 46 9.16 3.57 1.44
C GLY A 46 10.28 4.52 1.08
N ARG A 47 11.02 4.97 2.10
CA ARG A 47 12.18 5.83 1.93
C ARG A 47 13.13 5.71 3.11
N VAL A 48 14.39 6.02 2.87
CA VAL A 48 15.36 6.32 3.91
C VAL A 48 15.35 7.82 4.22
N LYS A 49 15.41 8.17 5.50
CA LYS A 49 15.45 9.56 5.97
C LYS A 49 16.75 10.23 5.51
N LYS A 50 16.66 11.48 5.06
CA LYS A 50 17.86 12.25 4.68
C LYS A 50 18.75 12.50 5.89
N VAL A 51 20.07 12.46 5.70
CA VAL A 51 21.08 12.71 6.75
C VAL A 51 20.81 13.99 7.52
N SER A 52 20.49 15.10 6.84
CA SER A 52 20.16 16.37 7.48
C SER A 52 18.98 16.24 8.45
N SER A 53 17.93 15.52 8.06
CA SER A 53 16.75 15.27 8.89
C SER A 53 17.00 14.24 10.00
N ILE A 54 17.97 13.33 9.85
CA ILE A 54 18.42 12.44 10.94
C ILE A 54 19.12 13.29 12.00
N LEU A 55 20.09 14.12 11.61
CA LEU A 55 20.84 15.00 12.50
C LEU A 55 19.95 16.02 13.23
N GLU A 56 19.00 16.64 12.52
CA GLU A 56 18.01 17.54 13.14
C GLU A 56 17.16 16.82 14.19
N LYS A 57 16.74 15.59 13.91
CA LYS A 57 15.93 14.79 14.83
C LYS A 57 16.76 14.31 16.03
N ALA A 58 18.00 13.86 15.81
CA ALA A 58 18.93 13.50 16.87
C ALA A 58 19.18 14.66 17.83
N LYS A 59 19.45 15.86 17.30
CA LYS A 59 19.58 17.07 18.12
C LYS A 59 18.30 17.40 18.91
N LYS A 60 17.13 17.23 18.30
CA LYS A 60 15.84 17.50 18.97
C LYS A 60 15.53 16.51 20.10
N LEU A 61 15.96 15.26 19.95
CA LEU A 61 15.75 14.18 20.91
C LEU A 61 16.94 13.99 21.87
N ASP A 62 17.95 14.84 21.79
CA ASP A 62 19.20 14.76 22.55
C ASP A 62 19.89 13.39 22.42
N VAL A 63 19.89 12.85 21.20
CA VAL A 63 20.53 11.57 20.85
C VAL A 63 21.95 11.84 20.35
N GLU A 64 22.94 11.24 21.01
CA GLU A 64 24.34 11.28 20.56
C GLU A 64 24.52 10.54 19.23
N ILE A 65 25.52 10.98 18.44
CA ILE A 65 25.77 10.43 17.09
C ILE A 65 26.01 8.92 17.12
N ASP A 66 26.70 8.43 18.14
CA ASP A 66 27.03 7.01 18.29
C ASP A 66 25.80 6.16 18.63
N ASN A 67 24.71 6.78 19.08
CA ASN A 67 23.47 6.13 19.47
C ASN A 67 22.32 6.34 18.46
N ILE A 68 22.60 6.88 17.27
CA ILE A 68 21.57 7.19 16.26
C ILE A 68 20.75 5.96 15.85
N GLU A 69 21.37 4.78 15.79
CA GLU A 69 20.70 3.55 15.34
C GLU A 69 19.54 3.13 16.24
N GLU A 70 19.68 3.32 17.55
CA GLU A 70 18.65 2.99 18.54
C GLU A 70 17.81 4.22 18.92
N GLY A 71 18.37 5.43 18.81
CA GLY A 71 17.68 6.68 19.19
C GLY A 71 16.77 7.28 18.10
N ILE A 72 16.92 6.86 16.84
CA ILE A 72 16.12 7.36 15.72
C ILE A 72 15.40 6.21 14.99
N GLU A 73 14.13 6.02 15.35
CA GLU A 73 13.34 4.87 14.91
C GLU A 73 12.84 4.96 13.46
N ASP A 74 12.81 6.17 12.86
CA ASP A 74 12.25 6.44 11.54
C ASP A 74 13.32 6.70 10.46
N ILE A 75 14.53 6.11 10.62
CA ILE A 75 15.56 6.16 9.56
C ILE A 75 15.06 5.41 8.33
N ALA A 76 14.59 4.17 8.51
CA ALA A 76 13.82 3.44 7.50
C ALA A 76 12.33 3.71 7.72
N GLY A 77 11.66 4.29 6.73
CA GLY A 77 10.23 4.58 6.80
C GLY A 77 9.46 3.86 5.71
N ILE A 78 8.47 3.06 6.10
CA ILE A 78 7.49 2.44 5.22
C ILE A 78 6.15 3.13 5.39
N ARG A 79 5.43 3.32 4.28
CA ARG A 79 4.06 3.78 4.31
C ARG A 79 3.17 2.83 3.53
N ILE A 80 2.11 2.36 4.18
CA ILE A 80 1.08 1.51 3.61
C ILE A 80 -0.20 2.35 3.50
N MET A 81 -0.71 2.46 2.27
CA MET A 81 -1.94 3.18 1.97
C MET A 81 -3.09 2.19 1.92
N CYS A 82 -4.14 2.49 2.66
CA CYS A 82 -5.40 1.75 2.72
C CYS A 82 -6.52 2.59 2.08
N GLN A 83 -7.55 1.91 1.59
CA GLN A 83 -8.72 2.60 1.05
C GLN A 83 -9.65 3.10 2.18
N PHE A 84 -9.84 2.28 3.22
CA PHE A 84 -10.72 2.57 4.34
C PHE A 84 -9.97 2.56 5.68
N VAL A 85 -10.57 3.18 6.71
CA VAL A 85 -9.98 3.21 8.06
C VAL A 85 -9.93 1.82 8.67
N GLU A 86 -10.94 1.00 8.44
CA GLU A 86 -11.02 -0.37 8.95
C GLU A 86 -9.90 -1.26 8.38
N ASP A 87 -9.46 -1.00 7.14
CA ASP A 87 -8.37 -1.74 6.51
C ASP A 87 -7.03 -1.49 7.17
N ILE A 88 -6.86 -0.34 7.84
CA ILE A 88 -5.66 -0.05 8.62
C ILE A 88 -5.50 -1.12 9.69
N TYR A 89 -6.57 -1.44 10.42
CA TYR A 89 -6.53 -2.46 11.47
C TYR A 89 -6.30 -3.86 10.91
N THR A 90 -6.88 -4.20 9.76
CA THR A 90 -6.57 -5.47 9.07
C THR A 90 -5.07 -5.58 8.72
N VAL A 91 -4.46 -4.50 8.22
CA VAL A 91 -3.02 -4.48 7.95
C VAL A 91 -2.18 -4.56 9.23
N VAL A 92 -2.61 -3.90 10.31
CA VAL A 92 -1.97 -4.02 11.62
C VAL A 92 -1.97 -5.47 12.08
N ASP A 93 -3.08 -6.17 11.94
CA ASP A 93 -3.18 -7.59 12.33
C ASP A 93 -2.26 -8.48 11.48
N TYR A 94 -2.16 -8.25 10.16
CA TYR A 94 -1.16 -8.95 9.33
C TYR A 94 0.29 -8.70 9.77
N ILE A 95 0.60 -7.50 10.30
CA ILE A 95 1.93 -7.20 10.84
C ILE A 95 2.14 -7.90 12.18
N ARG A 96 1.13 -7.96 13.03
CA ARG A 96 1.16 -8.69 14.32
C ARG A 96 1.36 -10.19 14.14
N GLU A 97 0.75 -10.79 13.11
CA GLU A 97 0.96 -12.21 12.78
C GLU A 97 2.42 -12.52 12.39
N ARG A 98 3.17 -11.50 11.95
CA ARG A 98 4.59 -11.59 11.59
C ARG A 98 5.53 -11.28 12.75
N ASP A 99 5.01 -10.83 13.88
CA ASP A 99 5.79 -10.52 15.07
C ASP A 99 6.46 -11.78 15.63
N GLY A 100 7.75 -11.68 15.98
CA GLY A 100 8.58 -12.80 16.41
C GLY A 100 9.02 -13.74 15.28
N ASN A 101 8.59 -13.50 14.04
CA ASN A 101 8.98 -14.30 12.87
C ASN A 101 10.03 -13.55 12.04
N ASP A 102 9.61 -12.83 10.99
CA ASP A 102 10.52 -12.12 10.09
C ASP A 102 10.73 -10.64 10.48
N LEU A 103 10.01 -10.16 11.49
CA LEU A 103 10.19 -8.87 12.16
C LEU A 103 9.81 -8.98 13.64
N GLU A 104 10.20 -7.98 14.44
CA GLU A 104 9.80 -7.85 15.85
C GLU A 104 9.13 -6.48 16.05
N ILE A 105 7.93 -6.45 16.63
CA ILE A 105 7.25 -5.21 16.97
C ILE A 105 7.84 -4.65 18.27
N VAL A 106 8.36 -3.42 18.20
CA VAL A 106 8.89 -2.71 19.38
C VAL A 106 7.75 -2.04 20.13
N TYR A 107 6.91 -1.29 19.43
CA TYR A 107 5.66 -0.73 19.97
C TYR A 107 4.75 -0.22 18.84
N GLU A 108 3.51 0.09 19.21
CA GLU A 108 2.48 0.65 18.32
C GLU A 108 1.94 1.99 18.86
N LYS A 109 1.53 2.89 17.97
CA LYS A 109 0.88 4.17 18.31
C LYS A 109 -0.32 4.40 17.41
N ASP A 110 -1.52 4.36 18.00
CA ASP A 110 -2.78 4.64 17.31
C ASP A 110 -3.15 6.12 17.42
N TYR A 111 -2.75 6.92 16.41
CA TYR A 111 -3.18 8.31 16.26
C TYR A 111 -4.49 8.47 15.47
N ILE A 112 -5.20 7.38 15.15
CA ILE A 112 -6.54 7.46 14.57
C ILE A 112 -7.53 7.72 15.71
N ASN A 113 -7.47 6.88 16.75
CA ASN A 113 -8.28 7.02 17.95
C ASN A 113 -7.73 8.11 18.89
N ASN A 114 -6.39 8.25 19.00
CA ASN A 114 -5.73 9.26 19.84
C ASN A 114 -5.03 10.32 18.99
N PHE A 115 -5.79 11.00 18.12
CA PHE A 115 -5.25 11.97 17.18
C PHE A 115 -4.64 13.20 17.88
N LYS A 116 -3.64 13.83 17.25
CA LYS A 116 -2.97 14.99 17.85
C LYS A 116 -3.86 16.23 17.76
N PRO A 117 -3.67 17.25 18.63
CA PRO A 117 -4.40 18.53 18.54
C PRO A 117 -4.29 19.23 17.19
N SER A 118 -3.25 18.91 16.39
CA SER A 118 -3.10 19.42 15.02
C SER A 118 -4.07 18.81 14.00
N GLY A 119 -4.87 17.80 14.37
CA GLY A 119 -5.70 17.00 13.46
C GLY A 119 -4.96 15.82 12.82
N TYR A 120 -3.72 15.55 13.23
CA TYR A 120 -2.91 14.46 12.67
C TYR A 120 -3.45 13.08 13.03
N ARG A 121 -3.72 12.27 11.99
CA ARG A 121 -4.19 10.88 12.07
C ARG A 121 -3.30 9.93 11.27
N SER A 122 -2.95 8.79 11.86
CA SER A 122 -2.16 7.70 11.28
C SER A 122 -2.06 6.55 12.29
N TYR A 123 -1.82 5.32 11.83
CA TYR A 123 -1.34 4.25 12.71
C TYR A 123 0.16 4.04 12.51
N HIS A 124 0.94 4.00 13.60
CA HIS A 124 2.39 3.79 13.53
C HIS A 124 2.78 2.51 14.24
N ILE A 125 3.64 1.71 13.60
CA ILE A 125 4.27 0.53 14.19
C ILE A 125 5.77 0.72 14.04
N VAL A 126 6.51 0.68 15.14
CA VAL A 126 7.97 0.62 15.10
C VAL A 126 8.37 -0.84 15.21
N ILE A 127 9.17 -1.30 14.25
CA ILE A 127 9.65 -2.68 14.16
C ILE A 127 11.17 -2.72 14.23
N ARG A 128 11.70 -3.83 14.75
CA ARG A 128 13.09 -4.24 14.56
C ARG A 128 13.15 -5.29 13.46
N TYR A 129 13.90 -5.01 12.41
CA TYR A 129 13.97 -5.83 11.20
C TYR A 129 15.39 -6.38 10.99
N PRO A 130 15.58 -7.71 10.90
CA PRO A 130 16.86 -8.30 10.55
C PRO A 130 17.13 -8.18 9.04
N ILE A 131 18.27 -7.60 8.67
CA ILE A 131 18.71 -7.43 7.28
C ILE A 131 20.07 -8.09 7.06
N GLN A 132 20.23 -8.75 5.92
CA GLN A 132 21.51 -9.28 5.48
C GLN A 132 22.20 -8.26 4.58
N THR A 133 23.47 -7.96 4.86
CA THR A 133 24.29 -7.06 4.02
C THR A 133 25.60 -7.73 3.66
N ALA A 134 26.32 -7.19 2.67
CA ALA A 134 27.66 -7.65 2.33
C ALA A 134 28.66 -7.55 3.50
N MET A 135 28.36 -6.71 4.51
CA MET A 135 29.18 -6.52 5.71
C MET A 135 28.74 -7.41 6.89
N GLY A 136 27.74 -8.27 6.68
CA GLY A 136 27.16 -9.15 7.69
C GLY A 136 25.71 -8.81 8.03
N PRO A 137 25.09 -9.63 8.89
CA PRO A 137 23.73 -9.41 9.38
C PRO A 137 23.67 -8.19 10.29
N LYS A 138 22.57 -7.45 10.21
CA LYS A 138 22.28 -6.32 11.09
C LYS A 138 20.80 -6.32 11.47
N LYS A 139 20.47 -5.85 12.68
CA LYS A 139 19.09 -5.53 13.05
C LYS A 139 18.94 -4.01 13.04
N ILE A 140 17.91 -3.51 12.37
CA ILE A 140 17.64 -2.07 12.27
C ILE A 140 16.23 -1.75 12.76
N LEU A 141 16.01 -0.52 13.20
CA LEU A 141 14.67 0.00 13.46
C LEU A 141 14.05 0.56 12.17
N ALA A 142 12.78 0.26 11.96
CA ALA A 142 11.97 0.83 10.89
C ALA A 142 10.60 1.27 11.42
N GLU A 143 10.09 2.39 10.91
CA GLU A 143 8.75 2.89 11.20
C GLU A 143 7.82 2.53 10.03
N VAL A 144 6.74 1.79 10.32
CA VAL A 144 5.66 1.48 9.39
C VAL A 144 4.47 2.38 9.72
N GLN A 145 4.11 3.27 8.79
CA GLN A 145 2.96 4.15 8.90
C GLN A 145 1.83 3.63 8.01
N ILE A 146 0.65 3.40 8.58
CA ILE A 146 -0.53 2.91 7.87
C ILE A 146 -1.59 4.02 7.87
N ARG A 147 -2.11 4.37 6.70
CA ARG A 147 -2.98 5.54 6.49
C ARG A 147 -4.01 5.33 5.40
N THR A 148 -5.12 6.04 5.48
CA THR A 148 -5.99 6.25 4.31
C THR A 148 -5.34 7.22 3.32
N LEU A 149 -5.86 7.27 2.10
CA LEU A 149 -5.48 8.28 1.10
C LEU A 149 -5.69 9.71 1.61
N ALA A 150 -6.81 9.98 2.30
CA ALA A 150 -7.13 11.30 2.82
C ALA A 150 -6.16 11.71 3.95
N MET A 151 -5.87 10.81 4.89
CA MET A 151 -4.86 11.03 5.93
C MET A 151 -3.46 11.28 5.36
N ASN A 152 -3.08 10.53 4.31
CA ASN A 152 -1.79 10.70 3.65
C ASN A 152 -1.68 12.05 2.93
N PHE A 153 -2.73 12.46 2.22
CA PHE A 153 -2.78 13.76 1.54
C PHE A 153 -2.61 14.89 2.56
N TRP A 154 -3.45 14.91 3.60
CA TRP A 154 -3.39 15.94 4.64
C TRP A 154 -2.02 15.97 5.34
N GLY A 155 -1.52 14.81 5.78
CA GLY A 155 -0.25 14.72 6.49
C GLY A 155 0.97 15.12 5.66
N THR A 156 0.90 15.00 4.33
CA THR A 156 1.97 15.44 3.43
C THR A 156 2.01 16.96 3.29
N ILE A 157 0.83 17.60 3.20
CA ILE A 157 0.70 19.06 3.15
C ILE A 157 1.11 19.68 4.48
N GLU A 158 0.62 19.15 5.60
CA GLU A 158 0.94 19.64 6.94
C GLU A 158 2.45 19.60 7.21
N HIS A 159 3.11 18.48 6.87
CA HIS A 159 4.55 18.34 7.03
C HIS A 159 5.35 19.35 6.21
N SER A 160 4.95 19.55 4.94
CA SER A 160 5.57 20.53 4.05
C SER A 160 5.46 21.96 4.60
N LEU A 161 4.30 22.33 5.15
CA LEU A 161 4.08 23.63 5.76
C LEU A 161 4.89 23.80 7.04
N ARG A 162 4.91 22.80 7.93
CA ARG A 162 5.74 22.84 9.14
C ARG A 162 7.21 23.05 8.82
N TYR A 163 7.72 22.41 7.77
CA TYR A 163 9.09 22.59 7.32
C TYR A 163 9.34 24.03 6.82
N LYS A 164 8.47 24.54 5.92
CA LYS A 164 8.57 25.90 5.39
C LYS A 164 8.57 26.98 6.49
N TYR A 165 7.69 26.82 7.48
CA TYR A 165 7.52 27.81 8.55
C TYR A 165 8.38 27.55 9.79
N LYS A 166 9.34 26.61 9.75
CA LYS A 166 10.18 26.22 10.89
C LYS A 166 9.38 26.01 12.18
N HIS A 167 8.24 25.31 12.05
CA HIS A 167 7.25 25.09 13.12
C HIS A 167 6.44 26.30 13.61
N ASN A 168 6.68 27.52 13.11
CA ASN A 168 5.90 28.71 13.45
C ASN A 168 4.82 29.01 12.40
N ILE A 169 3.83 28.12 12.30
CA ILE A 169 2.74 28.24 11.32
C ILE A 169 1.81 29.39 11.73
N PRO A 170 1.48 30.35 10.84
CA PRO A 170 0.50 31.38 11.12
C PRO A 170 -0.86 30.81 11.54
N GLU A 171 -1.52 31.42 12.53
CA GLU A 171 -2.76 30.91 13.13
C GLU A 171 -3.85 30.63 12.09
N HIS A 172 -4.10 31.55 11.16
CA HIS A 172 -5.08 31.37 10.09
C HIS A 172 -4.79 30.17 9.17
N ILE A 173 -3.51 29.79 8.99
CA ILE A 173 -3.14 28.58 8.25
C ILE A 173 -3.38 27.34 9.11
N ASN A 174 -3.03 27.41 10.40
CA ASN A 174 -3.24 26.31 11.33
C ASN A 174 -4.73 25.96 11.46
N GLU A 175 -5.62 26.96 11.57
CA GLU A 175 -7.06 26.74 11.57
C GLU A 175 -7.56 26.07 10.29
N ARG A 176 -7.03 26.48 9.12
CA ARG A 176 -7.36 25.84 7.84
C ARG A 176 -6.88 24.40 7.78
N LEU A 177 -5.71 24.10 8.34
CA LEU A 177 -5.21 22.73 8.44
C LEU A 177 -6.10 21.86 9.31
N ILE A 178 -6.52 22.34 10.48
CA ILE A 178 -7.43 21.61 11.36
C ILE A 178 -8.76 21.34 10.66
N LYS A 179 -9.37 22.35 10.04
CA LYS A 179 -10.62 22.20 9.26
C LYS A 179 -10.47 21.19 8.12
N ALA A 180 -9.34 21.20 7.42
CA ALA A 180 -9.06 20.23 6.36
C ALA A 180 -8.87 18.80 6.91
N ALA A 181 -8.29 18.65 8.11
CA ALA A 181 -8.14 17.35 8.76
C ALA A 181 -9.51 16.76 9.12
N ASP A 182 -10.41 17.59 9.62
CA ASP A 182 -11.78 17.20 9.97
C ASP A 182 -12.59 16.84 8.73
N ALA A 183 -12.48 17.64 7.66
CA ALA A 183 -13.13 17.33 6.38
C ALA A 183 -12.62 16.01 5.78
N ALA A 184 -11.31 15.76 5.81
CA ALA A 184 -10.71 14.51 5.36
C ALA A 184 -11.23 13.29 6.15
N PHE A 185 -11.39 13.44 7.47
CA PHE A 185 -11.94 12.39 8.30
C PHE A 185 -13.43 12.16 8.10
N MET A 186 -14.21 13.22 7.89
CA MET A 186 -15.63 13.07 7.53
C MET A 186 -15.78 12.35 6.19
N LEU A 187 -14.93 12.65 5.21
CA LEU A 187 -14.89 11.90 3.95
C LEU A 187 -14.61 10.41 4.19
N ASP A 188 -13.55 10.09 4.92
CA ASP A 188 -13.22 8.69 5.26
C ASP A 188 -14.41 8.00 5.96
N LYS A 189 -15.07 8.68 6.90
CA LYS A 189 -16.23 8.15 7.64
C LYS A 189 -17.44 7.88 6.74
N GLU A 190 -17.76 8.79 5.82
CA GLU A 190 -18.85 8.56 4.87
C GLU A 190 -18.53 7.42 3.91
N MET A 191 -17.29 7.33 3.43
CA MET A 191 -16.87 6.21 2.57
C MET A 191 -16.89 4.87 3.31
N SER A 192 -16.56 4.83 4.60
CA SER A 192 -16.67 3.62 5.43
C SER A 192 -18.12 3.11 5.54
N LYS A 193 -19.13 3.98 5.57
CA LYS A 193 -20.55 3.55 5.62
C LYS A 193 -20.97 2.77 4.38
N ILE A 194 -20.43 3.14 3.22
CA ILE A 194 -20.73 2.51 1.93
C ILE A 194 -19.63 1.54 1.47
N ARG A 195 -18.71 1.17 2.37
CA ARG A 195 -17.56 0.29 2.09
C ARG A 195 -17.99 -1.04 1.50
N HIS A 196 -19.07 -1.63 2.00
CA HIS A 196 -19.56 -2.91 1.51
C HIS A 196 -20.04 -2.82 0.06
N GLU A 197 -20.83 -1.79 -0.28
CA GLU A 197 -21.29 -1.59 -1.66
C GLU A 197 -20.13 -1.30 -2.61
N ILE A 198 -19.17 -0.45 -2.19
CA ILE A 198 -17.96 -0.16 -2.97
C ILE A 198 -17.20 -1.44 -3.29
N ARG A 199 -16.98 -2.30 -2.29
CA ARG A 199 -16.27 -3.57 -2.47
C ARG A 199 -16.98 -4.52 -3.41
N GLN A 200 -18.30 -4.64 -3.27
CA GLN A 200 -19.08 -5.48 -4.18
C GLN A 200 -18.98 -4.97 -5.62
N ALA A 201 -19.09 -3.66 -5.84
CA ALA A 201 -18.97 -3.06 -7.16
C ALA A 201 -17.57 -3.27 -7.76
N GLN A 202 -16.50 -3.08 -6.97
CA GLN A 202 -15.12 -3.33 -7.39
C GLN A 202 -14.90 -4.80 -7.77
N LYS A 203 -15.37 -5.74 -6.93
CA LYS A 203 -15.28 -7.18 -7.21
C LYS A 203 -16.03 -7.55 -8.49
N MET A 204 -17.23 -6.98 -8.69
CA MET A 204 -18.01 -7.21 -9.91
C MET A 204 -17.28 -6.72 -11.15
N PHE A 205 -16.66 -5.54 -11.07
CA PHE A 205 -15.88 -4.97 -12.16
C PHE A 205 -14.65 -5.84 -12.50
N GLU A 206 -13.92 -6.31 -11.49
CA GLU A 206 -12.76 -7.18 -11.68
C GLU A 206 -13.15 -8.55 -12.28
N ILE A 207 -14.26 -9.14 -11.81
CA ILE A 207 -14.81 -10.36 -12.43
C ILE A 207 -15.18 -10.11 -13.90
N LYS A 208 -15.83 -8.98 -14.21
CA LYS A 208 -16.20 -8.65 -15.60
C LYS A 208 -14.95 -8.54 -16.47
N SER A 209 -13.94 -7.78 -16.01
CA SER A 209 -12.67 -7.60 -16.73
C SER A 209 -11.93 -8.91 -16.96
N ASN A 210 -11.83 -9.77 -15.94
CA ASN A 210 -11.17 -11.07 -16.06
C ASN A 210 -11.93 -12.00 -17.01
N THR A 211 -13.25 -12.01 -16.94
CA THR A 211 -14.10 -12.81 -17.85
C THR A 211 -13.85 -12.41 -19.30
N VAL A 212 -13.81 -11.11 -19.59
CA VAL A 212 -13.52 -10.57 -20.92
C VAL A 212 -12.13 -10.97 -21.41
N SER A 213 -11.12 -10.79 -20.55
CA SER A 213 -9.74 -11.16 -20.90
C SER A 213 -9.59 -12.65 -21.20
N ASN A 214 -10.32 -13.51 -20.47
CA ASN A 214 -10.31 -14.95 -20.73
C ASN A 214 -10.98 -15.28 -22.06
N ILE A 215 -12.17 -14.72 -22.34
CA ILE A 215 -12.85 -14.91 -23.63
C ILE A 215 -11.94 -14.51 -24.80
N LEU A 216 -11.33 -13.32 -24.73
CA LEU A 216 -10.45 -12.84 -25.81
C LEU A 216 -9.20 -13.72 -25.98
N ARG A 217 -8.64 -14.24 -24.88
CA ARG A 217 -7.51 -15.17 -24.92
C ARG A 217 -7.89 -16.48 -25.60
N ASP A 218 -9.05 -17.01 -25.24
CA ASP A 218 -9.59 -18.25 -25.78
C ASP A 218 -9.88 -18.10 -27.29
N ILE A 219 -10.52 -17.00 -27.72
CA ILE A 219 -10.72 -16.69 -29.14
C ILE A 219 -9.37 -16.54 -29.88
N TYR A 220 -8.40 -15.85 -29.28
CA TYR A 220 -7.06 -15.72 -29.89
C TYR A 220 -6.36 -17.07 -30.04
N SER A 221 -6.58 -17.99 -29.09
CA SER A 221 -6.05 -19.36 -29.17
C SER A 221 -6.62 -20.11 -30.38
N LEU A 222 -7.91 -19.94 -30.69
CA LEU A 222 -8.55 -20.53 -31.88
C LEU A 222 -7.97 -19.97 -33.18
N TYR A 223 -7.72 -18.65 -33.24
CA TYR A 223 -7.00 -18.05 -34.36
C TYR A 223 -5.61 -18.66 -34.54
N ALA A 224 -4.86 -18.86 -33.45
CA ALA A 224 -3.52 -19.45 -33.48
C ALA A 224 -3.53 -20.93 -33.93
N MET A 225 -4.61 -21.66 -33.62
CA MET A 225 -4.83 -23.04 -34.07
C MET A 225 -5.33 -23.13 -35.54
N GLY A 226 -5.51 -21.99 -36.22
CA GLY A 226 -6.01 -21.93 -37.60
C GLY A 226 -7.53 -22.11 -37.74
N ARG A 227 -8.30 -22.08 -36.64
CA ARG A 227 -9.76 -22.21 -36.63
C ARG A 227 -10.44 -20.85 -36.86
N ILE A 228 -10.12 -20.23 -38.00
CA ILE A 228 -10.45 -18.82 -38.28
C ILE A 228 -11.96 -18.57 -38.29
N THR A 229 -12.76 -19.46 -38.90
CA THR A 229 -14.22 -19.28 -39.02
C THR A 229 -14.88 -19.24 -37.65
N GLU A 230 -14.59 -20.22 -36.80
CA GLU A 230 -15.16 -20.33 -35.46
C GLU A 230 -14.69 -19.19 -34.54
N ALA A 231 -13.41 -18.83 -34.62
CA ALA A 231 -12.89 -17.68 -33.89
C ALA A 231 -13.62 -16.38 -34.28
N THR A 232 -13.94 -16.22 -35.57
CA THR A 232 -14.68 -15.04 -36.07
C THR A 232 -16.13 -15.03 -35.59
N GLU A 233 -16.83 -16.17 -35.65
CA GLU A 233 -18.20 -16.29 -35.12
C GLU A 233 -18.27 -15.99 -33.61
N LEU A 234 -17.32 -16.51 -32.84
CA LEU A 234 -17.23 -16.26 -31.39
C LEU A 234 -16.85 -14.80 -31.10
N GLN A 235 -16.01 -14.18 -31.93
CA GLN A 235 -15.65 -12.75 -31.80
C GLN A 235 -16.85 -11.84 -32.07
N GLU A 236 -17.67 -12.14 -33.07
CA GLU A 236 -18.90 -11.39 -33.36
C GLU A 236 -19.89 -11.50 -32.20
N LYS A 237 -20.16 -12.73 -31.72
CA LYS A 237 -21.02 -12.96 -30.55
C LYS A 237 -20.49 -12.29 -29.28
N PHE A 238 -19.17 -12.27 -29.08
CA PHE A 238 -18.55 -11.53 -27.98
C PHE A 238 -18.84 -10.03 -28.06
N ASN A 239 -18.68 -9.42 -29.24
CA ASN A 239 -18.90 -7.98 -29.42
C ASN A 239 -20.36 -7.58 -29.12
N GLU A 240 -21.34 -8.39 -29.55
CA GLU A 240 -22.75 -8.17 -29.24
C GLU A 240 -23.02 -8.23 -27.72
N LEU A 241 -22.51 -9.27 -27.05
CA LEU A 241 -22.64 -9.44 -25.61
C LEU A 241 -21.88 -8.38 -24.81
N TRP A 242 -20.79 -7.84 -25.35
CA TRP A 242 -20.03 -6.78 -24.70
C TRP A 242 -20.79 -5.46 -24.67
N ASP A 243 -21.46 -5.12 -25.77
CA ASP A 243 -22.21 -3.86 -25.92
C ASP A 243 -23.57 -3.90 -25.20
N GLN A 244 -24.22 -5.07 -25.13
CA GLN A 244 -25.61 -5.19 -24.68
C GLN A 244 -25.81 -6.08 -23.43
N GLY A 245 -24.86 -6.95 -23.10
CA GLY A 245 -25.05 -8.01 -22.11
C GLY A 245 -24.67 -7.67 -20.67
N ASP A 246 -25.39 -8.28 -19.72
CA ASP A 246 -25.04 -8.30 -18.29
C ASP A 246 -23.87 -9.28 -18.04
N ILE A 247 -23.15 -9.10 -16.93
CA ILE A 247 -22.01 -9.94 -16.54
C ILE A 247 -22.33 -11.44 -16.51
N ARG A 248 -23.59 -11.80 -16.27
CA ARG A 248 -24.06 -13.19 -16.29
C ARG A 248 -23.96 -13.82 -17.67
N GLU A 249 -24.33 -13.08 -18.70
CA GLU A 249 -24.28 -13.56 -20.09
C GLU A 249 -22.83 -13.72 -20.54
N LEU A 250 -21.97 -12.75 -20.21
CA LEU A 250 -20.52 -12.85 -20.45
C LEU A 250 -19.90 -14.07 -19.75
N ARG A 251 -20.30 -14.39 -18.51
CA ARG A 251 -19.80 -15.58 -17.80
C ARG A 251 -20.29 -16.88 -18.41
N ASN A 252 -21.53 -16.93 -18.89
CA ASN A 252 -22.05 -18.11 -19.58
C ASN A 252 -21.32 -18.31 -20.91
N PHE A 253 -21.14 -17.23 -21.67
CA PHE A 253 -20.40 -17.27 -22.92
C PHE A 253 -18.94 -17.68 -22.73
N ALA A 254 -18.26 -17.19 -21.69
CA ALA A 254 -16.91 -17.65 -21.35
C ALA A 254 -16.83 -19.16 -21.13
N LYS A 255 -17.83 -19.77 -20.49
CA LYS A 255 -17.89 -21.23 -20.32
C LYS A 255 -18.13 -21.95 -21.66
N GLU A 256 -19.02 -21.42 -22.50
CA GLU A 256 -19.28 -21.98 -23.84
C GLU A 256 -18.01 -22.00 -24.69
N VAL A 257 -17.28 -20.89 -24.73
CA VAL A 257 -16.02 -20.77 -25.48
C VAL A 257 -14.97 -21.74 -24.94
N HIS A 258 -14.82 -21.83 -23.61
CA HIS A 258 -13.85 -22.72 -22.99
C HIS A 258 -14.13 -24.19 -23.30
N VAL A 259 -15.38 -24.64 -23.13
CA VAL A 259 -15.82 -26.00 -23.46
C VAL A 259 -15.66 -26.28 -24.96
N PHE A 260 -15.91 -25.30 -25.81
CA PHE A 260 -15.70 -25.44 -27.24
C PHE A 260 -14.23 -25.74 -27.57
N ILE A 261 -13.28 -25.05 -26.93
CA ILE A 261 -11.84 -25.28 -27.13
C ILE A 261 -11.42 -26.64 -26.58
N GLU A 262 -11.85 -27.02 -25.37
CA GLU A 262 -11.51 -28.32 -24.77
C GLU A 262 -11.96 -29.50 -25.65
N ASN A 263 -13.11 -29.39 -26.33
CA ASN A 263 -13.60 -30.43 -27.25
C ASN A 263 -12.85 -30.50 -28.59
N GLN A 264 -11.89 -29.59 -28.83
CA GLN A 264 -11.07 -29.53 -30.05
C GLN A 264 -9.60 -29.87 -29.77
N GLU A 265 -9.20 -30.06 -28.51
CA GLU A 265 -7.89 -30.62 -28.17
C GLU A 265 -7.87 -32.14 -28.48
N PRO A 266 -6.78 -32.66 -29.10
CA PRO A 266 -6.68 -34.04 -29.55
C PRO A 266 -6.56 -35.09 -28.43
#